data_AF-A0A7C2PQ56-F1
#
_entry.id   AF-A0A7C2PQ56-F1
#
_cell.length_a   1.000
_cell.length_b   1.000
_cell.length_c   1.000
_cell.angle_alpha   90.00
_cell.angle_beta   90.00
_cell.angle_gamma   90.00
#
_symmetry.space_group_name_H-M   'P 1'
#
loop_
_entity.id
_entity.type
_entity.pdbx_description
1 polymer ?
#
loop_
_entity_poly.entity_id
_entity_poly.type
_entity_poly.pdbx_seq_one_letter_code
_entity_poly.pdbx_strand_id
1 'polypeptide(L)'
;MSETEPSPVPSTPGPRLSRDTWLLIGALALLGLGVALTFIFSPGTNVVDTTPTITSPITRPPTLTASYPAPTGAAGGATTGPYPVTVPTIDVAQTQTSVVLETTALAATLQAEMTATASGVPAYPVPEGTPPSVPTMVPTATNPPPTVPPPPTAPPPPTPTSADLIIDDSPTNPPPPTATPLPTATPAPTPIPALVLRGSTRWASGQGPIVLNRDVQIPPGSELIIEPGVEVRLAPGVSIYVDGGRMIALGQAGSPVRFVGATGARWSGIFGRPGSFIALEHTEIRGGGLAGTVLVSEEGGLVVRAARITDNGGGVLVVDSRLELSQSEIAGNDVPFGAALDASYSRGNSVTLTGNRIAGNLLSAGAPMVRIANQNARDTLILTIESNLFRGGSVNLQLTTNGILQGTITCNALIGGDLGFGLRSETLQVAPDGGFLMPLRIEQNLLEGHTPVIRPTYLTFGIGRGAASEVALDMRNNWWGNASGPYEPDANPQGIGDAVGSNISFAPWLTSRPGCVPAP
;
A
#
# COMPACT_ATOMS: atom_id res chain seq x y z
N MET A 1 88.55 -29.08 11.70
CA MET A 1 87.22 -29.68 11.47
C MET A 1 86.21 -28.56 11.68
N SER A 2 85.56 -28.11 10.61
CA SER A 2 84.42 -27.19 10.70
C SER A 2 83.22 -27.98 11.18
N GLU A 3 82.61 -27.58 12.30
CA GLU A 3 81.29 -28.03 12.68
C GLU A 3 80.36 -26.84 12.92
N THR A 4 79.18 -27.04 12.36
CA THR A 4 78.10 -26.11 12.04
C THR A 4 77.29 -25.70 13.28
N GLU A 5 76.89 -24.44 13.29
CA GLU A 5 76.02 -23.78 14.26
C GLU A 5 74.56 -24.32 14.18
N PRO A 6 73.86 -24.53 15.31
CA PRO A 6 72.43 -24.87 15.29
C PRO A 6 71.55 -23.61 15.35
N SER A 7 70.54 -23.55 14.47
CA SER A 7 69.54 -22.48 14.40
C SER A 7 68.60 -22.43 15.62
N PRO A 8 68.07 -21.25 15.99
CA PRO A 8 67.11 -21.12 17.10
C PRO A 8 65.68 -21.50 16.69
N VAL A 9 64.96 -22.11 17.64
CA VAL A 9 63.55 -22.52 17.57
C VAL A 9 62.62 -21.28 17.54
N PRO A 10 61.57 -21.24 16.69
CA PRO A 10 60.64 -20.11 16.66
C PRO A 10 59.70 -20.12 17.87
N SER A 11 59.52 -18.95 18.49
CA SER A 11 58.56 -18.71 19.56
C SER A 11 57.14 -18.58 19.00
N THR A 12 56.20 -19.32 19.58
CA THR A 12 54.78 -19.32 19.22
C THR A 12 54.13 -17.97 19.60
N PRO A 13 53.40 -17.28 18.71
CA PRO A 13 52.68 -16.06 19.08
C PRO A 13 51.40 -16.42 19.85
N GLY A 14 51.22 -15.82 21.04
CA GLY A 14 49.96 -15.94 21.81
C GLY A 14 48.76 -15.32 21.07
N PRO A 15 47.53 -15.75 21.37
CA PRO A 15 46.34 -15.34 20.63
C PRO A 15 46.09 -13.84 20.81
N ARG A 16 46.21 -13.07 19.73
CA ARG A 16 45.80 -11.67 19.69
C ARG A 16 44.35 -11.63 19.22
N LEU A 17 43.43 -11.36 20.14
CA LEU A 17 42.02 -11.13 19.83
C LEU A 17 41.90 -9.91 18.92
N SER A 18 41.23 -10.09 17.78
CA SER A 18 41.04 -9.02 16.80
C SER A 18 40.14 -7.91 17.36
N ARG A 19 40.23 -6.71 16.79
CA ARG A 19 39.36 -5.57 17.12
C ARG A 19 37.88 -5.93 16.97
N ASP A 20 37.56 -6.77 16.00
CA ASP A 20 36.18 -7.22 15.73
C ASP A 20 35.70 -8.18 16.82
N THR A 21 36.59 -9.02 17.37
CA THR A 21 36.28 -9.88 18.52
C THR A 21 36.00 -9.06 19.78
N TRP A 22 36.72 -7.95 19.99
CA TRP A 22 36.45 -7.02 21.09
C TRP A 22 35.12 -6.27 20.93
N LEU A 23 34.76 -5.89 19.70
CA LEU A 23 33.46 -5.29 19.40
C LEU A 23 32.32 -6.28 19.65
N LEU A 24 32.49 -7.55 19.26
CA LEU A 24 31.49 -8.59 19.50
C LEU A 24 31.29 -8.86 21.00
N ILE A 25 32.39 -8.92 21.77
CA ILE A 25 32.32 -9.08 23.24
C ILE A 25 31.63 -7.89 23.89
N GLY A 26 31.91 -6.66 23.43
CA GLY A 26 31.22 -5.45 23.90
C GLY A 26 29.71 -5.44 23.59
N ALA A 27 29.34 -5.87 22.39
CA ALA A 27 27.93 -5.98 21.99
C ALA A 27 27.17 -7.03 22.82
N LEU A 28 27.79 -8.18 23.10
CA LEU A 28 27.23 -9.23 23.96
C LEU A 28 27.05 -8.75 25.41
N ALA A 29 27.99 -7.97 25.94
CA ALA A 29 27.88 -7.38 27.27
C ALA A 29 26.71 -6.38 27.37
N LEU A 30 26.52 -5.54 26.34
CA LEU A 30 25.40 -4.59 26.26
C LEU A 30 24.05 -5.30 26.10
N LEU A 31 24.00 -6.38 25.33
CA LEU A 31 22.80 -7.22 25.21
C LEU A 31 22.43 -7.85 26.56
N GLY A 32 23.42 -8.39 27.29
CA GLY A 32 23.22 -8.94 28.63
C GLY A 32 22.71 -7.90 29.63
N LEU A 33 23.25 -6.67 29.58
CA LEU A 33 22.77 -5.56 30.41
C LEU A 33 21.33 -5.16 30.07
N GLY A 34 20.98 -5.12 28.78
CA GLY A 34 19.62 -4.84 28.32
C GLY A 34 18.61 -5.86 28.83
N VAL A 35 18.94 -7.15 28.78
CA VAL A 35 18.10 -8.22 29.32
C VAL A 35 17.98 -8.09 30.84
N ALA A 36 19.06 -7.83 31.57
CA ALA A 36 19.00 -7.65 33.03
C ALA A 36 18.11 -6.47 33.46
N LEU A 37 18.11 -5.37 32.69
CA LEU A 37 17.26 -4.21 32.95
C LEU A 37 15.76 -4.52 32.80
N THR A 38 15.37 -5.46 31.94
CA THR A 38 13.96 -5.88 31.81
C THR A 38 13.43 -6.59 33.06
N PHE A 39 14.30 -7.27 33.81
CA PHE A 39 13.93 -7.93 35.07
C PHE A 39 13.89 -6.97 36.26
N ILE A 40 14.68 -5.89 36.22
CA ILE A 40 14.71 -4.88 37.30
C ILE A 40 13.53 -3.90 37.21
N PHE A 41 13.03 -3.61 36.00
CA PHE A 41 11.95 -2.66 35.74
C PHE A 41 10.61 -3.30 35.33
N SER A 42 10.31 -4.50 35.82
CA SER A 42 8.96 -5.07 35.69
C SER A 42 8.00 -4.39 36.70
N PRO A 43 6.88 -3.78 36.25
CA PRO A 43 5.91 -3.20 37.18
C PRO A 43 5.19 -4.32 37.96
N GLY A 44 5.29 -4.27 39.28
CA GLY A 44 4.72 -5.27 40.18
C GLY A 44 3.19 -5.34 40.11
N THR A 45 2.66 -6.55 39.99
CA THR A 45 1.23 -6.86 40.17
C THR A 45 0.88 -6.80 41.66
N ASN A 46 0.11 -5.81 42.07
CA ASN A 46 -0.55 -5.84 43.37
C ASN A 46 -1.70 -6.85 43.31
N VAL A 47 -1.51 -8.01 43.94
CA VAL A 47 -2.57 -8.99 44.20
C VAL A 47 -3.41 -8.46 45.36
N VAL A 48 -4.65 -8.04 45.08
CA VAL A 48 -5.68 -7.85 46.10
C VAL A 48 -6.52 -9.12 46.10
N ASP A 49 -6.34 -9.90 47.16
CA ASP A 49 -7.08 -11.11 47.45
C ASP A 49 -8.53 -10.72 47.84
N THR A 50 -9.50 -11.02 46.98
CA THR A 50 -10.93 -11.00 47.33
C THR A 50 -11.65 -12.11 46.58
N THR A 51 -11.88 -13.23 47.26
CA THR A 51 -12.92 -14.20 46.88
C THR A 51 -14.30 -13.56 47.00
N PRO A 52 -15.21 -13.81 46.04
CA PRO A 52 -16.52 -14.25 46.48
C PRO A 52 -17.14 -15.39 45.65
N THR A 53 -17.94 -16.12 46.40
CA THR A 53 -18.76 -17.30 46.18
C THR A 53 -19.72 -17.23 44.97
N ILE A 54 -19.88 -18.38 44.31
CA ILE A 54 -20.86 -18.67 43.27
C ILE A 54 -22.26 -18.85 43.89
N THR A 55 -23.26 -18.12 43.37
CA THR A 55 -24.67 -18.56 43.32
C THR A 55 -25.41 -17.80 42.19
N SER A 56 -26.00 -18.55 41.26
CA SER A 56 -26.86 -18.12 40.13
C SER A 56 -28.27 -17.63 40.58
N PRO A 57 -29.27 -17.30 39.71
CA PRO A 57 -29.29 -17.11 38.25
C PRO A 57 -30.05 -15.83 37.74
N ILE A 58 -29.80 -15.50 36.47
CA ILE A 58 -30.66 -14.91 35.41
C ILE A 58 -31.95 -14.16 35.84
N THR A 59 -32.00 -12.84 35.59
CA THR A 59 -33.23 -12.12 35.17
C THR A 59 -32.91 -10.90 34.29
N ARG A 60 -33.66 -10.75 33.20
CA ARG A 60 -33.65 -9.65 32.22
C ARG A 60 -34.34 -8.40 32.79
N PRO A 61 -33.83 -7.17 32.57
CA PRO A 61 -34.66 -5.96 32.69
C PRO A 61 -35.00 -5.33 31.32
N PRO A 62 -36.08 -4.53 31.27
CA PRO A 62 -36.79 -4.18 30.03
C PRO A 62 -36.36 -2.85 29.39
N THR A 63 -36.78 -2.71 28.14
CA THR A 63 -36.81 -1.51 27.29
C THR A 63 -37.40 -0.29 28.01
N LEU A 64 -36.71 0.85 27.96
CA LEU A 64 -37.29 2.17 28.25
C LEU A 64 -36.89 3.20 27.19
N THR A 65 -37.90 3.60 26.42
CA THR A 65 -38.02 4.83 25.65
C THR A 65 -38.04 6.06 26.56
N ALA A 66 -37.23 7.10 26.27
CA ALA A 66 -37.58 8.50 26.52
C ALA A 66 -36.65 9.50 25.80
N SER A 67 -37.28 10.24 24.88
CA SER A 67 -37.15 11.67 24.51
C SER A 67 -35.97 12.55 24.95
N TYR A 68 -35.45 13.26 23.95
CA TYR A 68 -34.56 14.43 23.98
C TYR A 68 -35.23 15.69 24.59
N PRO A 69 -34.45 16.61 25.18
CA PRO A 69 -34.69 18.03 24.94
C PRO A 69 -33.43 18.81 24.53
N ALA A 70 -33.66 19.80 23.66
CA ALA A 70 -32.69 20.75 23.12
C ALA A 70 -32.51 21.98 24.06
N PRO A 71 -31.54 22.89 23.79
CA PRO A 71 -30.72 23.56 24.81
C PRO A 71 -31.21 24.97 25.22
N THR A 72 -30.72 25.44 26.37
CA THR A 72 -30.76 26.86 26.78
C THR A 72 -29.37 27.28 27.27
N GLY A 73 -28.81 28.33 26.67
CA GLY A 73 -27.49 28.87 27.01
C GLY A 73 -27.49 29.90 28.14
N ALA A 74 -26.30 30.24 28.62
CA ALA A 74 -25.87 31.59 29.00
C ALA A 74 -24.38 31.58 29.40
N ALA A 75 -23.71 32.69 29.09
CA ALA A 75 -22.28 32.94 29.23
C ALA A 75 -21.88 33.52 30.61
N GLY A 76 -20.57 33.49 30.92
CA GLY A 76 -19.92 34.55 31.71
C GLY A 76 -18.76 34.18 32.65
N GLY A 77 -17.58 34.75 32.40
CA GLY A 77 -16.52 35.12 33.39
C GLY A 77 -15.32 34.15 33.50
N ALA A 78 -14.17 34.37 32.85
CA ALA A 78 -13.01 35.25 33.20
C ALA A 78 -12.19 34.69 34.41
N THR A 79 -10.84 34.58 34.48
CA THR A 79 -9.71 35.45 34.08
C THR A 79 -8.33 34.73 34.25
N THR A 80 -7.37 35.04 33.36
CA THR A 80 -5.89 35.27 33.50
C THR A 80 -4.97 34.34 34.34
N GLY A 81 -3.90 33.78 33.74
CA GLY A 81 -2.51 34.29 33.91
C GLY A 81 -1.42 33.21 33.72
N PRO A 82 -0.12 33.57 33.54
CA PRO A 82 0.76 33.07 32.45
C PRO A 82 2.02 32.30 32.92
N TYR A 83 2.61 31.41 32.09
CA TYR A 83 4.07 31.13 32.05
C TYR A 83 4.53 30.52 30.70
N PRO A 84 5.80 30.75 30.28
CA PRO A 84 6.32 30.47 28.93
C PRO A 84 6.99 29.09 28.80
N VAL A 85 7.48 28.71 27.60
CA VAL A 85 8.85 28.17 27.32
C VAL A 85 8.94 27.50 25.93
N THR A 86 9.78 28.11 25.08
CA THR A 86 10.61 27.64 23.94
C THR A 86 10.21 26.45 23.03
N VAL A 87 10.17 26.74 21.73
CA VAL A 87 10.17 25.76 20.61
C VAL A 87 11.61 25.54 20.11
N PRO A 88 12.09 24.30 19.91
CA PRO A 88 13.35 24.06 19.20
C PRO A 88 13.12 24.11 17.68
N THR A 89 13.96 24.87 16.99
CA THR A 89 14.04 24.88 15.52
C THR A 89 14.72 23.59 15.05
N ILE A 90 14.03 22.77 14.26
CA ILE A 90 14.63 21.62 13.56
C ILE A 90 15.01 22.06 12.15
N ASP A 91 16.26 21.81 11.79
CA ASP A 91 16.88 22.19 10.51
C ASP A 91 16.45 21.21 9.39
N VAL A 92 15.75 21.75 8.39
CA VAL A 92 14.99 21.02 7.35
C VAL A 92 15.89 20.36 6.28
N ALA A 93 17.21 20.56 6.33
CA ALA A 93 18.14 20.05 5.32
C ALA A 93 18.56 18.57 5.54
N GLN A 94 18.51 18.05 6.78
CA GLN A 94 19.04 16.70 7.05
C GLN A 94 18.03 15.57 6.74
N THR A 95 16.73 15.84 6.74
CA THR A 95 15.68 14.83 6.49
C THR A 95 15.51 14.47 5.02
N GLN A 96 15.95 15.31 4.08
CA GLN A 96 15.88 15.01 2.64
C GLN A 96 16.95 14.00 2.18
N THR A 97 18.07 13.87 2.90
CA THR A 97 19.18 12.99 2.50
C THR A 97 18.98 11.55 2.99
N SER A 98 18.29 11.37 4.12
CA SER A 98 18.05 10.06 4.74
C SER A 98 17.04 9.21 3.95
N VAL A 99 16.01 9.85 3.38
CA VAL A 99 14.94 9.16 2.62
C VAL A 99 15.44 8.63 1.26
N VAL A 100 16.44 9.30 0.67
CA VAL A 100 17.06 8.86 -0.59
C VAL A 100 18.06 7.72 -0.37
N LEU A 101 18.73 7.65 0.79
CA LEU A 101 19.71 6.60 1.07
C LEU A 101 19.04 5.23 1.36
N GLU A 102 17.93 5.23 2.10
CA GLU A 102 17.19 3.99 2.43
C GLU A 102 16.51 3.35 1.22
N THR A 103 16.05 4.16 0.25
CA THR A 103 15.43 3.65 -0.99
C THR A 103 16.44 3.02 -1.95
N THR A 104 17.69 3.51 -2.01
CA THR A 104 18.76 2.86 -2.78
C THR A 104 19.33 1.59 -2.13
N ALA A 105 19.32 1.49 -0.79
CA ALA A 105 19.81 0.31 -0.09
C ALA A 105 18.86 -0.90 -0.24
N LEU A 106 17.55 -0.66 -0.31
CA LEU A 106 16.54 -1.70 -0.53
C LEU A 106 16.54 -2.26 -1.97
N ALA A 107 16.95 -1.44 -2.94
CA ALA A 107 17.11 -1.87 -4.33
C ALA A 107 18.34 -2.79 -4.54
N ALA A 108 19.40 -2.60 -3.73
CA ALA A 108 20.63 -3.39 -3.84
C ALA A 108 20.52 -4.80 -3.20
N THR A 109 19.69 -4.96 -2.15
CA THR A 109 19.46 -6.27 -1.51
C THR A 109 18.56 -7.19 -2.33
N LEU A 110 17.57 -6.64 -3.04
CA LEU A 110 16.69 -7.42 -3.94
C LEU A 110 17.41 -7.96 -5.19
N GLN A 111 18.47 -7.29 -5.64
CA GLN A 111 19.27 -7.73 -6.79
C GLN A 111 20.30 -8.81 -6.40
N ALA A 112 20.63 -8.95 -5.12
CA ALA A 112 21.53 -10.01 -4.62
C ALA A 112 20.80 -11.35 -4.39
N GLU A 113 19.51 -11.34 -4.02
CA GLU A 113 18.72 -12.56 -3.77
C GLU A 113 18.25 -13.28 -5.05
N MET A 114 18.25 -12.62 -6.22
CA MET A 114 17.93 -13.29 -7.49
C MET A 114 19.08 -14.14 -8.07
N THR A 115 20.25 -14.18 -7.42
CA THR A 115 21.43 -14.92 -7.95
C THR A 115 21.84 -16.14 -7.14
N ALA A 116 21.08 -16.55 -6.12
CA ALA A 116 21.42 -17.71 -5.30
C ALA A 116 20.22 -18.64 -5.08
N THR A 117 20.14 -19.71 -5.88
CA THR A 117 19.99 -21.11 -5.43
C THR A 117 19.58 -22.02 -6.61
N ALA A 118 20.57 -22.63 -7.25
CA ALA A 118 20.40 -23.91 -7.91
C ALA A 118 21.32 -24.90 -7.21
N SER A 119 20.77 -25.80 -6.39
CA SER A 119 21.45 -27.04 -5.98
C SER A 119 20.46 -28.06 -5.41
N GLY A 120 20.27 -29.12 -6.19
CA GLY A 120 20.20 -30.53 -5.78
C GLY A 120 19.19 -30.95 -4.71
N VAL A 121 18.11 -31.61 -5.14
CA VAL A 121 17.31 -32.53 -4.30
C VAL A 121 17.50 -33.95 -4.84
N PRO A 122 17.77 -34.98 -4.00
CA PRO A 122 17.98 -36.34 -4.46
C PRO A 122 16.65 -37.04 -4.80
N ALA A 123 16.68 -37.81 -5.89
CA ALA A 123 15.55 -38.58 -6.40
C ALA A 123 15.30 -39.85 -5.56
N TYR A 124 14.02 -40.17 -5.31
CA TYR A 124 13.55 -41.50 -4.88
C TYR A 124 12.73 -42.13 -6.02
N PRO A 125 12.82 -43.47 -6.22
CA PRO A 125 12.26 -44.12 -7.40
C PRO A 125 10.77 -44.44 -7.22
N VAL A 126 9.98 -44.26 -8.29
CA VAL A 126 8.58 -44.72 -8.38
C VAL A 126 8.47 -45.70 -9.57
N PRO A 127 7.68 -46.80 -9.45
CA PRO A 127 7.67 -47.88 -10.43
C PRO A 127 6.97 -47.52 -11.75
N GLU A 128 7.49 -48.11 -12.82
CA GLU A 128 7.10 -47.94 -14.22
C GLU A 128 5.69 -48.49 -14.49
N GLY A 129 4.75 -47.59 -14.82
CA GLY A 129 3.44 -47.91 -15.37
C GLY A 129 3.29 -47.23 -16.73
N THR A 130 3.15 -48.04 -17.79
CA THR A 130 2.97 -47.60 -19.18
C THR A 130 1.78 -46.65 -19.35
N PRO A 131 1.96 -45.46 -19.95
CA PRO A 131 0.87 -44.53 -20.22
C PRO A 131 0.05 -44.94 -21.46
N PRO A 132 -1.28 -44.69 -21.49
CA PRO A 132 -2.08 -44.91 -22.70
C PRO A 132 -1.82 -43.84 -23.77
N SER A 133 -1.94 -44.26 -25.03
CA SER A 133 -1.67 -43.49 -26.24
C SER A 133 -2.60 -42.28 -26.45
N VAL A 134 -2.00 -41.11 -26.67
CA VAL A 134 -2.64 -39.84 -27.03
C VAL A 134 -3.00 -39.84 -28.53
N PRO A 135 -4.18 -39.35 -28.95
CA PRO A 135 -4.54 -39.26 -30.37
C PRO A 135 -3.75 -38.15 -31.10
N THR A 136 -3.18 -38.49 -32.25
CA THR A 136 -2.44 -37.59 -33.13
C THR A 136 -3.38 -36.64 -33.87
N MET A 137 -3.35 -35.34 -33.55
CA MET A 137 -3.87 -34.29 -34.41
C MET A 137 -2.82 -33.89 -35.44
N VAL A 138 -3.17 -33.98 -36.72
CA VAL A 138 -2.35 -33.49 -37.84
C VAL A 138 -2.46 -31.97 -37.90
N PRO A 139 -1.34 -31.20 -37.87
CA PRO A 139 -1.41 -29.75 -38.01
C PRO A 139 -1.66 -29.36 -39.47
N THR A 140 -2.72 -28.59 -39.70
CA THR A 140 -3.00 -27.88 -40.96
C THR A 140 -1.94 -26.80 -41.20
N ALA A 141 -1.34 -26.81 -42.38
CA ALA A 141 -0.33 -25.83 -42.78
C ALA A 141 -0.93 -24.41 -42.93
N THR A 142 -0.41 -23.45 -42.16
CA THR A 142 -0.64 -22.01 -42.35
C THR A 142 0.59 -21.41 -43.02
N ASN A 143 0.41 -20.85 -44.22
CA ASN A 143 1.46 -20.14 -44.94
C ASN A 143 1.88 -18.86 -44.17
N PRO A 144 3.18 -18.56 -44.04
CA PRO A 144 3.65 -17.31 -43.43
C PRO A 144 3.45 -16.10 -44.39
N PRO A 145 3.35 -14.86 -43.87
CA PRO A 145 3.27 -13.65 -44.68
C PRO A 145 4.61 -13.34 -45.37
N PRO A 146 4.62 -12.58 -46.48
CA PRO A 146 5.85 -12.27 -47.21
C PRO A 146 6.77 -11.35 -46.41
N THR A 147 8.04 -11.75 -46.30
CA THR A 147 9.14 -11.00 -45.71
C THR A 147 9.58 -9.86 -46.63
N VAL A 148 9.56 -8.63 -46.12
CA VAL A 148 10.24 -7.47 -46.75
C VAL A 148 11.72 -7.50 -46.32
N PRO A 149 12.70 -7.39 -47.23
CA PRO A 149 14.10 -7.39 -46.87
C PRO A 149 14.52 -6.06 -46.19
N PRO A 150 15.42 -6.08 -45.20
CA PRO A 150 15.96 -4.88 -44.57
C PRO A 150 16.93 -4.14 -45.53
N PRO A 151 17.15 -2.82 -45.34
CA PRO A 151 18.12 -2.05 -46.13
C PRO A 151 19.56 -2.52 -45.85
N PRO A 152 20.49 -2.36 -46.82
CA PRO A 152 21.83 -2.93 -46.73
C PRO A 152 22.66 -2.29 -45.60
N THR A 153 23.20 -3.14 -44.73
CA THR A 153 24.18 -2.81 -43.70
C THR A 153 25.54 -2.49 -44.35
N ALA A 154 26.21 -1.43 -43.91
CA ALA A 154 27.57 -1.11 -44.31
C ALA A 154 28.55 -2.24 -43.93
N PRO A 155 29.62 -2.49 -44.71
CA PRO A 155 30.56 -3.57 -44.42
C PRO A 155 31.37 -3.31 -43.14
N PRO A 156 31.71 -4.35 -42.37
CA PRO A 156 32.53 -4.21 -41.17
C PRO A 156 33.97 -3.82 -41.52
N PRO A 157 34.69 -3.08 -40.64
CA PRO A 157 36.08 -2.74 -40.87
C PRO A 157 36.98 -3.99 -40.83
N PRO A 158 38.10 -4.01 -41.57
CA PRO A 158 38.97 -5.18 -41.66
C PRO A 158 39.65 -5.50 -40.33
N THR A 159 39.69 -6.79 -39.99
CA THR A 159 40.44 -7.35 -38.87
C THR A 159 41.96 -7.22 -39.13
N PRO A 160 42.75 -6.59 -38.24
CA PRO A 160 44.20 -6.53 -38.44
C PRO A 160 44.82 -7.93 -38.30
N THR A 161 45.65 -8.30 -39.28
CA THR A 161 46.41 -9.56 -39.31
C THR A 161 47.70 -9.41 -38.51
N SER A 162 48.07 -10.44 -37.76
CA SER A 162 49.20 -10.51 -36.81
C SER A 162 50.59 -10.52 -37.48
N ALA A 163 50.94 -9.50 -38.27
CA ALA A 163 52.22 -9.46 -38.99
C ALA A 163 53.10 -8.19 -38.79
N ASP A 164 52.69 -7.20 -37.99
CA ASP A 164 53.50 -5.99 -37.73
C ASP A 164 53.86 -5.82 -36.23
N LEU A 165 54.31 -6.91 -35.58
CA LEU A 165 54.91 -6.85 -34.24
C LEU A 165 56.44 -6.74 -34.36
N ILE A 166 56.93 -5.52 -34.64
CA ILE A 166 58.28 -5.13 -34.23
C ILE A 166 58.13 -4.49 -32.86
N ILE A 167 58.63 -5.16 -31.82
CA ILE A 167 58.71 -4.62 -30.47
C ILE A 167 59.93 -3.69 -30.42
N ASP A 168 59.68 -2.38 -30.43
CA ASP A 168 60.65 -1.35 -30.04
C ASP A 168 60.57 -1.19 -28.51
N ASP A 169 61.62 -1.59 -27.80
CA ASP A 169 61.74 -1.56 -26.32
C ASP A 169 62.21 -0.18 -25.80
N SER A 170 61.72 0.88 -26.43
CA SER A 170 62.01 2.26 -26.04
C SER A 170 60.86 2.82 -25.19
N PRO A 171 61.09 3.40 -23.99
CA PRO A 171 60.01 3.91 -23.15
C PRO A 171 59.43 5.21 -23.75
N THR A 172 58.39 5.08 -24.58
CA THR A 172 57.60 6.23 -25.05
C THR A 172 56.49 6.54 -24.04
N ASN A 173 56.64 7.64 -23.30
CA ASN A 173 55.58 8.21 -22.48
C ASN A 173 54.34 8.51 -23.37
N PRO A 174 53.14 8.00 -23.05
CA PRO A 174 51.94 8.34 -23.79
C PRO A 174 51.60 9.84 -23.60
N PRO A 175 51.09 10.53 -24.64
CA PRO A 175 50.68 11.92 -24.50
C PRO A 175 49.51 12.03 -23.50
N PRO A 176 49.45 13.13 -22.72
CA PRO A 176 48.39 13.31 -21.73
C PRO A 176 47.02 13.38 -22.43
N PRO A 177 45.95 12.85 -21.78
CA PRO A 177 44.62 12.83 -22.38
C PRO A 177 44.14 14.24 -22.69
N THR A 178 43.68 14.46 -23.91
CA THR A 178 43.03 15.71 -24.32
C THR A 178 41.73 15.85 -23.54
N ALA A 179 41.62 16.89 -22.72
CA ALA A 179 40.41 17.16 -21.94
C ALA A 179 39.21 17.34 -22.88
N THR A 180 38.24 16.43 -22.80
CA THR A 180 36.93 16.62 -23.42
C THR A 180 36.23 17.75 -22.67
N PRO A 181 35.70 18.79 -23.34
CA PRO A 181 35.00 19.85 -22.63
C PRO A 181 33.81 19.24 -21.89
N LEU A 182 33.75 19.50 -20.58
CA LEU A 182 32.63 19.12 -19.72
C LEU A 182 31.35 19.70 -20.34
N PRO A 183 30.25 18.92 -20.49
CA PRO A 183 28.99 19.46 -20.97
C PRO A 183 28.60 20.64 -20.08
N THR A 184 28.40 21.81 -20.70
CA THR A 184 27.93 23.00 -20.00
C THR A 184 26.62 22.64 -19.31
N ALA A 185 26.61 22.67 -17.97
CA ALA A 185 25.40 22.42 -17.20
C ALA A 185 24.30 23.35 -17.71
N THR A 186 23.23 22.77 -18.25
CA THR A 186 22.04 23.55 -18.58
C THR A 186 21.56 24.17 -17.27
N PRO A 187 21.39 25.50 -17.19
CA PRO A 187 20.94 26.13 -15.96
C PRO A 187 19.62 25.47 -15.53
N ALA A 188 19.56 25.05 -14.26
CA ALA A 188 18.34 24.53 -13.69
C ALA A 188 17.22 25.57 -13.90
N PRO A 189 16.02 25.17 -14.36
CA PRO A 189 14.94 26.11 -14.58
C PRO A 189 14.68 26.90 -13.28
N THR A 190 14.60 28.22 -13.38
CA THR A 190 14.29 29.07 -12.24
C THR A 190 12.92 28.65 -11.69
N PRO A 191 12.81 28.26 -10.41
CA PRO A 191 11.54 27.84 -9.84
C PRO A 191 10.50 28.95 -9.95
N ILE A 192 9.35 28.67 -10.56
CA ILE A 192 8.23 29.61 -10.56
C ILE A 192 7.65 29.61 -9.14
N PRO A 193 7.62 30.75 -8.42
CA PRO A 193 7.08 30.77 -7.05
C PRO A 193 5.62 30.34 -7.03
N ALA A 194 5.25 29.49 -6.07
CA ALA A 194 3.88 29.03 -5.88
C ALA A 194 2.91 30.20 -5.66
N LEU A 195 1.67 30.02 -6.12
CA LEU A 195 0.54 30.88 -5.82
C LEU A 195 0.01 30.54 -4.42
N VAL A 196 0.28 31.42 -3.45
CA VAL A 196 -0.18 31.24 -2.06
C VAL A 196 -1.56 31.88 -1.87
N LEU A 197 -2.58 31.09 -1.56
CA LEU A 197 -3.95 31.55 -1.31
C LEU A 197 -4.15 31.81 0.18
N ARG A 198 -4.19 33.08 0.59
CA ARG A 198 -4.33 33.47 2.01
C ARG A 198 -5.75 33.89 2.35
N GLY A 199 -6.18 33.58 3.57
CA GLY A 199 -7.53 33.90 4.04
C GLY A 199 -8.57 33.05 3.31
N SER A 200 -9.77 33.59 3.08
CA SER A 200 -10.81 32.90 2.33
C SER A 200 -10.75 33.31 0.85
N THR A 201 -10.40 32.36 -0.01
CA THR A 201 -10.38 32.53 -1.47
C THR A 201 -11.54 31.74 -2.07
N ARG A 202 -12.24 32.35 -3.04
CA ARG A 202 -13.34 31.71 -3.74
C ARG A 202 -13.07 31.65 -5.24
N TRP A 203 -13.23 30.46 -5.82
CA TRP A 203 -13.27 30.27 -7.27
C TRP A 203 -14.71 30.04 -7.69
N ALA A 204 -15.22 30.96 -8.51
CA ALA A 204 -16.57 30.96 -9.02
C ALA A 204 -16.60 30.53 -10.50
N SER A 205 -17.68 29.91 -10.95
CA SER A 205 -17.81 29.45 -12.34
C SER A 205 -17.69 30.59 -13.36
N GLY A 206 -18.16 31.80 -13.01
CA GLY A 206 -18.00 33.02 -13.82
C GLY A 206 -16.56 33.51 -13.99
N GLN A 207 -15.60 32.93 -13.25
CA GLN A 207 -14.17 33.20 -13.37
C GLN A 207 -13.45 32.13 -14.21
N GLY A 208 -14.16 31.11 -14.67
CA GLY A 208 -13.61 29.91 -15.29
C GLY A 208 -13.31 30.04 -16.80
N PRO A 209 -12.41 29.18 -17.33
CA PRO A 209 -11.64 28.17 -16.60
C PRO A 209 -10.53 28.77 -15.75
N ILE A 210 -10.34 28.25 -14.54
CA ILE A 210 -9.23 28.62 -13.65
C ILE A 210 -7.97 27.91 -14.16
N VAL A 211 -6.97 28.64 -14.64
CA VAL A 211 -5.75 28.06 -15.20
C VAL A 211 -4.59 28.20 -14.21
N LEU A 212 -4.02 27.07 -13.80
CA LEU A 212 -2.89 26.99 -12.89
C LEU A 212 -1.62 26.62 -13.65
N ASN A 213 -0.70 27.56 -13.77
CA ASN A 213 0.60 27.40 -14.44
C ASN A 213 1.78 27.24 -13.49
N ARG A 214 1.49 27.19 -12.18
CA ARG A 214 2.43 27.05 -11.08
C ARG A 214 1.69 26.41 -9.91
N ASP A 215 2.44 25.88 -8.96
CA ASP A 215 1.86 25.26 -7.78
C ASP A 215 0.97 26.22 -7.01
N VAL A 216 -0.07 25.69 -6.39
CA VAL A 216 -0.94 26.41 -5.46
C VAL A 216 -0.67 25.94 -4.05
N GLN A 217 -0.59 26.88 -3.11
CA GLN A 217 -0.43 26.56 -1.68
C GLN A 217 -1.56 27.20 -0.87
N ILE A 218 -2.21 26.41 -0.03
CA ILE A 218 -3.25 26.83 0.90
C ILE A 218 -2.69 26.62 2.32
N PRO A 219 -2.11 27.67 2.95
CA PRO A 219 -1.45 27.57 4.24
C PRO A 219 -2.44 27.48 5.42
N PRO A 220 -1.95 27.29 6.66
CA PRO A 220 -2.81 27.17 7.83
C PRO A 220 -3.68 28.40 8.05
N GLY A 221 -4.93 28.17 8.48
CA GLY A 221 -5.92 29.24 8.68
C GLY A 221 -6.49 29.85 7.39
N SER A 222 -6.10 29.33 6.21
CA SER A 222 -6.66 29.74 4.92
C SER A 222 -7.62 28.68 4.37
N GLU A 223 -8.53 29.12 3.50
CA GLU A 223 -9.57 28.30 2.91
C GLU A 223 -9.74 28.63 1.42
N LEU A 224 -9.76 27.60 0.58
CA LEU A 224 -10.19 27.67 -0.81
C LEU A 224 -11.58 27.04 -0.94
N ILE A 225 -12.56 27.83 -1.38
CA ILE A 225 -13.90 27.36 -1.73
C ILE A 225 -14.05 27.38 -3.25
N ILE A 226 -14.36 26.24 -3.84
CA ILE A 226 -14.58 26.08 -5.28
C ILE A 226 -16.07 25.82 -5.51
N GLU A 227 -16.72 26.73 -6.24
CA GLU A 227 -18.15 26.65 -6.54
C GLU A 227 -18.51 25.55 -7.55
N PRO A 228 -19.79 25.13 -7.59
CA PRO A 228 -20.27 24.21 -8.62
C PRO A 228 -19.93 24.68 -10.04
N GLY A 229 -19.56 23.73 -10.90
CA GLY A 229 -19.29 23.95 -12.32
C GLY A 229 -17.93 24.58 -12.65
N VAL A 230 -17.09 24.86 -11.65
CA VAL A 230 -15.73 25.36 -11.89
C VAL A 230 -14.86 24.27 -12.54
N GLU A 231 -14.17 24.65 -13.60
CA GLU A 231 -13.10 23.86 -14.21
C GLU A 231 -11.74 24.47 -13.86
N VAL A 232 -10.87 23.66 -13.28
CA VAL A 232 -9.49 23.97 -12.92
C VAL A 232 -8.58 23.21 -13.88
N ARG A 233 -7.84 23.95 -14.72
CA ARG A 233 -6.87 23.41 -15.69
C ARG A 233 -5.46 23.54 -15.14
N LEU A 234 -4.80 22.41 -14.91
CA LEU A 234 -3.45 22.36 -14.34
C LEU A 234 -2.41 22.09 -15.43
N ALA A 235 -1.37 22.92 -15.49
CA ALA A 235 -0.23 22.69 -16.37
C ALA A 235 0.57 21.45 -15.93
N PRO A 236 1.40 20.86 -16.82
CA PRO A 236 2.20 19.69 -16.49
C PRO A 236 3.06 19.91 -15.24
N GLY A 237 3.09 18.92 -14.36
CA GLY A 237 3.83 18.98 -13.09
C GLY A 237 3.25 19.90 -11.99
N VAL A 238 2.20 20.68 -12.27
CA VAL A 238 1.59 21.57 -11.25
C VAL A 238 0.88 20.76 -10.17
N SER A 239 1.07 21.21 -8.92
CA SER A 239 0.48 20.63 -7.71
C SER A 239 -0.46 21.62 -7.00
N ILE A 240 -1.44 21.08 -6.27
CA ILE A 240 -2.19 21.84 -5.26
C ILE A 240 -1.79 21.31 -3.89
N TYR A 241 -1.14 22.14 -3.09
CA TYR A 241 -0.74 21.83 -1.71
C TYR A 241 -1.74 22.45 -0.73
N VAL A 242 -2.37 21.61 0.08
CA VAL A 242 -3.20 22.04 1.21
C VAL A 242 -2.36 21.82 2.47
N ASP A 243 -1.69 22.87 2.91
CA ASP A 243 -0.68 22.83 3.98
C ASP A 243 -1.30 23.33 5.29
N GLY A 244 -2.03 22.48 5.99
CA GLY A 244 -2.78 22.86 7.21
C GLY A 244 -3.98 23.78 6.96
N GLY A 245 -4.27 24.10 5.70
CA GLY A 245 -5.43 24.86 5.26
C GLY A 245 -6.64 23.97 4.95
N ARG A 246 -7.66 24.57 4.32
CA ARG A 246 -8.89 23.87 3.93
C ARG A 246 -9.15 24.05 2.44
N MET A 247 -9.49 22.98 1.75
CA MET A 247 -9.97 23.02 0.36
C MET A 247 -11.33 22.34 0.28
N ILE A 248 -12.31 23.07 -0.24
CA ILE A 248 -13.70 22.61 -0.33
C ILE A 248 -14.19 22.80 -1.76
N ALA A 249 -14.35 21.69 -2.49
CA ALA A 249 -14.96 21.66 -3.80
C ALA A 249 -16.43 21.27 -3.68
N LEU A 250 -17.33 22.21 -3.98
CA LEU A 250 -18.78 22.09 -3.79
C LEU A 250 -19.47 21.80 -5.13
N GLY A 251 -19.07 20.73 -5.82
CA GLY A 251 -19.73 20.32 -7.06
C GLY A 251 -21.19 19.93 -6.85
N GLN A 252 -21.93 19.84 -7.95
CA GLN A 252 -23.27 19.25 -7.99
C GLN A 252 -23.36 18.23 -9.13
N ALA A 253 -24.32 17.30 -9.07
CA ALA A 253 -24.48 16.27 -10.10
C ALA A 253 -24.60 16.84 -11.54
N GLY A 254 -25.27 18.00 -11.71
CA GLY A 254 -25.40 18.67 -13.02
C GLY A 254 -24.27 19.65 -13.34
N SER A 255 -23.44 20.01 -12.36
CA SER A 255 -22.36 21.00 -12.47
C SER A 255 -21.19 20.59 -11.57
N PRO A 256 -20.49 19.51 -11.91
CA PRO A 256 -19.38 19.03 -11.10
C PRO A 256 -18.21 20.02 -11.13
N VAL A 257 -17.40 20.01 -10.07
CA VAL A 257 -16.08 20.66 -10.09
C VAL A 257 -15.10 19.75 -10.82
N ARG A 258 -14.29 20.29 -11.73
CA ARG A 258 -13.37 19.49 -12.56
C ARG A 258 -11.93 19.93 -12.35
N PHE A 259 -11.05 18.98 -12.00
CA PHE A 259 -9.60 19.14 -12.01
C PHE A 259 -9.05 18.34 -13.19
N VAL A 260 -8.52 19.04 -14.19
CA VAL A 260 -8.07 18.43 -15.46
C VAL A 260 -6.71 18.97 -15.91
N GLY A 261 -5.97 18.15 -16.65
CA GLY A 261 -4.71 18.58 -17.28
C GLY A 261 -4.94 19.58 -18.41
N ALA A 262 -4.06 20.59 -18.52
CA ALA A 262 -4.19 21.67 -19.51
C ALA A 262 -3.74 21.29 -20.93
N THR A 263 -2.76 20.38 -21.06
CA THR A 263 -2.06 20.11 -22.34
C THR A 263 -1.91 18.61 -22.66
N GLY A 264 -2.63 17.74 -21.94
CA GLY A 264 -2.57 16.28 -22.10
C GLY A 264 -1.42 15.61 -21.35
N ALA A 265 -0.31 16.31 -21.10
CA ALA A 265 0.71 15.84 -20.16
C ALA A 265 0.20 15.92 -18.71
N ARG A 266 0.64 14.97 -17.88
CA ARG A 266 0.12 14.81 -16.51
C ARG A 266 0.49 16.01 -15.62
N TRP A 267 -0.51 16.56 -14.93
CA TRP A 267 -0.24 17.40 -13.76
C TRP A 267 0.13 16.51 -12.55
N SER A 268 0.63 17.11 -11.48
CA SER A 268 1.18 16.33 -10.36
C SER A 268 0.08 15.70 -9.51
N GLY A 269 -0.57 16.47 -8.64
CA GLY A 269 -1.57 15.94 -7.72
C GLY A 269 -2.11 16.99 -6.75
N ILE A 270 -3.06 16.57 -5.93
CA ILE A 270 -3.60 17.33 -4.80
C ILE A 270 -3.03 16.70 -3.54
N PHE A 271 -2.29 17.49 -2.75
CA PHE A 271 -1.54 17.02 -1.60
C PHE A 271 -2.03 17.71 -0.33
N GLY A 272 -2.82 17.00 0.47
CA GLY A 272 -3.15 17.38 1.83
C GLY A 272 -2.01 17.00 2.77
N ARG A 273 -1.34 17.99 3.34
CA ARG A 273 -0.29 17.81 4.35
C ARG A 273 -0.86 17.86 5.77
N PRO A 274 -0.06 17.59 6.82
CA PRO A 274 -0.56 17.56 8.20
C PRO A 274 -1.43 18.76 8.59
N GLY A 275 -2.57 18.46 9.21
CA GLY A 275 -3.57 19.46 9.62
C GLY A 275 -4.49 19.96 8.50
N SER A 276 -4.37 19.44 7.28
CA SER A 276 -5.24 19.84 6.16
C SER A 276 -6.64 19.22 6.25
N PHE A 277 -7.59 19.87 5.60
CA PHE A 277 -8.93 19.31 5.38
C PHE A 277 -9.33 19.49 3.92
N ILE A 278 -9.57 18.37 3.23
CA ILE A 278 -9.99 18.32 1.83
C ILE A 278 -11.39 17.71 1.77
N ALA A 279 -12.34 18.47 1.22
CA ALA A 279 -13.70 18.01 0.94
C ALA A 279 -14.01 18.15 -0.55
N LEU A 280 -14.37 17.03 -1.18
CA LEU A 280 -14.69 16.94 -2.60
C LEU A 280 -16.10 16.37 -2.78
N GLU A 281 -17.04 17.23 -3.16
CA GLU A 281 -18.40 16.86 -3.50
C GLU A 281 -18.57 16.91 -5.02
N HIS A 282 -19.13 15.88 -5.65
CA HIS A 282 -19.40 15.82 -7.10
C HIS A 282 -18.24 16.37 -7.94
N THR A 283 -17.05 15.80 -7.72
CA THR A 283 -15.80 16.28 -8.31
C THR A 283 -15.27 15.27 -9.32
N GLU A 284 -14.70 15.75 -10.43
CA GLU A 284 -13.99 14.94 -11.42
C GLU A 284 -12.49 15.28 -11.36
N ILE A 285 -11.64 14.27 -11.20
CA ILE A 285 -10.17 14.40 -11.18
C ILE A 285 -9.60 13.53 -12.31
N ARG A 286 -8.96 14.17 -13.29
CA ARG A 286 -8.41 13.49 -14.48
C ARG A 286 -7.06 14.04 -14.93
N GLY A 287 -6.24 13.16 -15.52
CA GLY A 287 -4.96 13.54 -16.11
C GLY A 287 -3.90 14.00 -15.11
N GLY A 288 -4.06 13.70 -13.82
CA GLY A 288 -3.06 13.95 -12.78
C GLY A 288 -2.16 12.75 -12.55
N GLY A 289 -1.41 12.74 -11.45
CA GLY A 289 -0.59 11.61 -11.02
C GLY A 289 0.74 11.49 -11.77
N LEU A 290 1.43 12.60 -12.07
CA LEU A 290 2.74 12.53 -12.73
C LEU A 290 3.75 11.64 -11.97
N ALA A 291 3.68 11.62 -10.64
CA ALA A 291 4.61 10.91 -9.76
C ALA A 291 4.03 9.63 -9.12
N GLY A 292 2.95 9.05 -9.66
CA GLY A 292 2.38 7.79 -9.15
C GLY A 292 1.24 7.94 -8.14
N THR A 293 0.90 9.16 -7.72
CA THR A 293 -0.25 9.46 -6.83
C THR A 293 -0.94 10.74 -7.26
N VAL A 294 -2.28 10.76 -7.29
CA VAL A 294 -3.05 11.95 -7.72
C VAL A 294 -3.70 12.72 -6.56
N LEU A 295 -4.01 12.02 -5.46
CA LEU A 295 -4.65 12.60 -4.28
C LEU A 295 -4.00 12.02 -3.03
N VAL A 296 -3.52 12.90 -2.15
CA VAL A 296 -2.90 12.55 -0.87
C VAL A 296 -3.62 13.26 0.27
N SER A 297 -3.81 12.58 1.40
CA SER A 297 -4.12 13.21 2.70
C SER A 297 -3.24 12.60 3.77
N GLU A 298 -2.42 13.44 4.40
CA GLU A 298 -1.54 13.11 5.52
C GLU A 298 -2.01 13.83 6.78
N GLU A 299 -2.25 13.09 7.85
CA GLU A 299 -2.59 13.62 9.18
C GLU A 299 -3.68 14.72 9.20
N GLY A 300 -4.72 14.53 8.39
CA GLY A 300 -5.78 15.51 8.20
C GLY A 300 -7.15 14.85 8.09
N GLY A 301 -8.00 15.41 7.22
CA GLY A 301 -9.30 14.84 6.88
C GLY A 301 -9.54 14.86 5.38
N LEU A 302 -9.93 13.71 4.84
CA LEU A 302 -10.32 13.55 3.44
C LEU A 302 -11.77 13.07 3.36
N VAL A 303 -12.63 13.95 2.84
CA VAL A 303 -14.04 13.65 2.56
C VAL A 303 -14.26 13.72 1.06
N VAL A 304 -14.69 12.62 0.46
CA VAL A 304 -14.91 12.50 -0.98
C VAL A 304 -16.28 11.86 -1.20
N ARG A 305 -17.18 12.59 -1.87
CA ARG A 305 -18.53 12.12 -2.15
C ARG A 305 -18.89 12.33 -3.62
N ALA A 306 -19.53 11.32 -4.20
CA ALA A 306 -20.01 11.36 -5.57
C ALA A 306 -18.95 11.81 -6.60
N ALA A 307 -17.68 11.48 -6.34
CA ALA A 307 -16.54 11.91 -7.15
C ALA A 307 -16.13 10.83 -8.17
N ARG A 308 -15.45 11.27 -9.24
CA ARG A 308 -14.81 10.40 -10.24
C ARG A 308 -13.31 10.71 -10.30
N ILE A 309 -12.49 9.78 -9.84
CA ILE A 309 -11.03 9.86 -9.91
C ILE A 309 -10.60 8.86 -11.00
N THR A 310 -10.44 9.36 -12.22
CA THR A 310 -10.32 8.52 -13.42
C THR A 310 -9.24 9.01 -14.38
N ASP A 311 -8.66 8.10 -15.15
CA ASP A 311 -7.64 8.40 -16.16
C ASP A 311 -6.43 9.20 -15.60
N ASN A 312 -5.98 8.84 -14.40
CA ASN A 312 -4.81 9.42 -13.76
C ASN A 312 -3.61 8.46 -13.78
N GLY A 313 -2.42 9.01 -13.57
CA GLY A 313 -1.16 8.27 -13.41
C GLY A 313 -0.85 7.82 -11.99
N GLY A 314 -1.85 7.71 -11.13
CA GLY A 314 -1.64 7.39 -9.73
C GLY A 314 -2.93 7.13 -8.97
N GLY A 315 -2.77 6.53 -7.80
CA GLY A 315 -3.87 6.20 -6.89
C GLY A 315 -4.18 7.31 -5.89
N VAL A 316 -4.99 6.95 -4.89
CA VAL A 316 -5.28 7.77 -3.72
C VAL A 316 -4.50 7.22 -2.54
N LEU A 317 -3.72 8.08 -1.88
CA LEU A 317 -2.94 7.74 -0.69
C LEU A 317 -3.50 8.48 0.52
N VAL A 318 -3.74 7.74 1.59
CA VAL A 318 -4.21 8.27 2.86
C VAL A 318 -3.29 7.79 3.96
N VAL A 319 -2.71 8.72 4.71
CA VAL A 319 -1.84 8.42 5.85
C VAL A 319 -2.39 9.15 7.05
N ASP A 320 -2.78 8.39 8.08
CA ASP A 320 -3.23 8.93 9.36
C ASP A 320 -4.35 9.97 9.30
N SER A 321 -5.09 10.03 8.19
CA SER A 321 -6.20 10.97 7.99
C SER A 321 -7.54 10.27 8.15
N ARG A 322 -8.51 10.96 8.75
CA ARG A 322 -9.89 10.48 8.72
C ARG A 322 -10.35 10.39 7.26
N LEU A 323 -10.72 9.18 6.82
CA LEU A 323 -11.16 8.92 5.46
C LEU A 323 -12.66 8.67 5.41
N GLU A 324 -13.35 9.47 4.60
CA GLU A 324 -14.74 9.23 4.23
C GLU A 324 -14.88 9.30 2.71
N LEU A 325 -14.98 8.13 2.08
CA LEU A 325 -15.19 7.98 0.64
C LEU A 325 -16.57 7.36 0.42
N SER A 326 -17.45 8.08 -0.27
CA SER A 326 -18.82 7.61 -0.50
C SER A 326 -19.31 7.85 -1.92
N GLN A 327 -20.06 6.89 -2.47
CA GLN A 327 -20.71 6.98 -3.78
C GLN A 327 -19.76 7.39 -4.92
N SER A 328 -18.48 7.08 -4.79
CA SER A 328 -17.42 7.58 -5.66
C SER A 328 -16.81 6.46 -6.52
N GLU A 329 -16.17 6.85 -7.62
CA GLU A 329 -15.52 5.95 -8.55
C GLU A 329 -14.01 6.22 -8.62
N ILE A 330 -13.20 5.17 -8.47
CA ILE A 330 -11.75 5.18 -8.71
C ILE A 330 -11.47 4.11 -9.77
N ALA A 331 -11.30 4.53 -11.03
CA ALA A 331 -11.23 3.60 -12.16
C ALA A 331 -10.36 4.12 -13.31
N GLY A 332 -9.81 3.21 -14.12
CA GLY A 332 -9.02 3.58 -15.29
C GLY A 332 -7.72 4.32 -14.98
N ASN A 333 -7.26 4.29 -13.72
CA ASN A 333 -5.99 4.89 -13.34
C ASN A 333 -4.85 3.90 -13.59
N ASP A 334 -3.71 4.43 -14.01
CA ASP A 334 -2.45 3.72 -14.19
C ASP A 334 -1.58 3.99 -12.96
N VAL A 335 -1.56 3.04 -12.03
CA VAL A 335 -1.01 3.17 -10.68
C VAL A 335 0.27 2.34 -10.61
N PRO A 336 1.44 2.94 -10.85
CA PRO A 336 2.71 2.22 -10.91
C PRO A 336 3.13 1.63 -9.55
N PHE A 337 2.67 2.22 -8.44
CA PHE A 337 3.08 1.83 -7.09
C PHE A 337 1.88 1.70 -6.17
N GLY A 338 1.80 0.58 -5.46
CA GLY A 338 0.78 0.38 -4.43
C GLY A 338 -0.64 0.16 -4.98
N ALA A 339 -1.62 0.40 -4.11
CA ALA A 339 -3.02 0.16 -4.41
C ALA A 339 -3.68 1.36 -5.11
N ALA A 340 -4.83 1.13 -5.75
CA ALA A 340 -5.62 2.23 -6.31
C ALA A 340 -6.16 3.16 -5.20
N LEU A 341 -6.48 2.58 -4.04
CA LEU A 341 -6.70 3.28 -2.78
C LEU A 341 -5.84 2.61 -1.70
N ASP A 342 -4.92 3.36 -1.13
CA ASP A 342 -4.04 2.91 -0.06
C ASP A 342 -4.23 3.79 1.17
N ALA A 343 -4.70 3.21 2.27
CA ALA A 343 -4.94 3.92 3.52
C ALA A 343 -4.15 3.26 4.66
N SER A 344 -3.23 4.00 5.27
CA SER A 344 -2.36 3.50 6.33
C SER A 344 -2.45 4.35 7.60
N TYR A 345 -2.47 3.67 8.75
CA TYR A 345 -2.73 4.25 10.05
C TYR A 345 -1.70 3.79 11.08
N SER A 346 -0.90 4.72 11.56
CA SER A 346 0.02 4.55 12.69
C SER A 346 -0.62 4.94 14.03
N ARG A 347 -1.86 5.45 14.00
CA ARG A 347 -2.66 5.86 15.16
C ARG A 347 -4.12 5.47 14.97
N GLY A 348 -4.89 5.41 16.06
CA GLY A 348 -6.33 5.12 16.00
C GLY A 348 -7.09 6.11 15.11
N ASN A 349 -7.92 5.58 14.22
CA ASN A 349 -8.68 6.38 13.25
C ASN A 349 -9.96 5.65 12.80
N SER A 350 -10.69 6.26 11.85
CA SER A 350 -11.85 5.67 11.20
C SER A 350 -11.72 5.74 9.67
N VAL A 351 -12.09 4.64 9.01
CA VAL A 351 -12.22 4.54 7.56
C VAL A 351 -13.66 4.22 7.21
N THR A 352 -14.29 5.10 6.44
CA THR A 352 -15.62 4.90 5.88
C THR A 352 -15.54 4.81 4.37
N LEU A 353 -15.86 3.63 3.82
CA LEU A 353 -16.03 3.38 2.39
C LEU A 353 -17.47 2.91 2.15
N THR A 354 -18.32 3.75 1.54
CA THR A 354 -19.72 3.39 1.29
C THR A 354 -20.17 3.61 -0.15
N GLY A 355 -20.71 2.58 -0.80
CA GLY A 355 -21.30 2.76 -2.14
C GLY A 355 -20.29 3.05 -3.25
N ASN A 356 -19.01 2.75 -3.07
CA ASN A 356 -17.97 3.12 -4.04
C ASN A 356 -17.74 2.04 -5.10
N ARG A 357 -17.21 2.46 -6.25
CA ARG A 357 -16.74 1.57 -7.32
C ARG A 357 -15.24 1.76 -7.53
N ILE A 358 -14.44 0.79 -7.12
CA ILE A 358 -12.98 0.81 -7.29
C ILE A 358 -12.60 -0.40 -8.16
N ALA A 359 -12.42 -0.15 -9.44
CA ALA A 359 -12.32 -1.20 -10.45
C ALA A 359 -11.50 -0.75 -11.67
N GLY A 360 -10.88 -1.70 -12.38
CA GLY A 360 -10.26 -1.42 -13.68
C GLY A 360 -9.09 -0.43 -13.62
N ASN A 361 -8.37 -0.39 -12.50
CA ASN A 361 -7.11 0.33 -12.40
C ASN A 361 -5.99 -0.62 -12.80
N LEU A 362 -5.03 -0.12 -13.58
CA LEU A 362 -3.80 -0.84 -13.90
C LEU A 362 -2.85 -0.69 -12.72
N LEU A 363 -2.43 -1.80 -12.14
CA LEU A 363 -1.61 -1.84 -10.92
C LEU A 363 -0.30 -2.59 -11.18
N SER A 364 0.72 -2.30 -10.37
CA SER A 364 1.92 -3.13 -10.34
C SER A 364 1.59 -4.57 -9.92
N ALA A 365 2.40 -5.52 -10.39
CA ALA A 365 2.22 -6.94 -10.08
C ALA A 365 2.20 -7.16 -8.56
N GLY A 366 1.20 -7.91 -8.08
CA GLY A 366 1.04 -8.21 -6.66
C GLY A 366 0.35 -7.11 -5.85
N ALA A 367 0.06 -5.92 -6.41
CA ALA A 367 -0.62 -4.87 -5.69
C ALA A 367 -2.16 -5.12 -5.59
N PRO A 368 -2.76 -4.87 -4.41
CA PRO A 368 -4.20 -4.98 -4.23
C PRO A 368 -4.94 -3.79 -4.83
N MET A 369 -6.24 -3.92 -5.12
CA MET A 369 -7.07 -2.78 -5.55
C MET A 369 -7.24 -1.76 -4.42
N VAL A 370 -7.54 -2.25 -3.23
CA VAL A 370 -7.68 -1.45 -2.02
C VAL A 370 -6.85 -2.08 -0.92
N ARG A 371 -6.02 -1.24 -0.27
CA ARG A 371 -5.29 -1.60 0.94
C ARG A 371 -5.69 -0.69 2.08
N ILE A 372 -5.97 -1.29 3.24
CA ILE A 372 -6.16 -0.57 4.50
C ILE A 372 -5.24 -1.22 5.55
N ALA A 373 -4.36 -0.43 6.14
CA ALA A 373 -3.37 -0.90 7.10
C ALA A 373 -3.53 -0.22 8.46
N ASN A 374 -3.67 -1.01 9.53
CA ASN A 374 -3.43 -0.56 10.90
C ASN A 374 -2.03 -0.98 11.32
N GLN A 375 -1.08 -0.06 11.34
CA GLN A 375 0.32 -0.32 11.68
C GLN A 375 0.57 -0.26 13.20
N ASN A 376 -0.43 0.14 13.98
CA ASN A 376 -0.32 0.32 15.42
C ASN A 376 -0.91 -0.87 16.19
N ALA A 377 -0.12 -1.45 17.09
CA ALA A 377 -0.54 -2.62 17.87
C ALA A 377 -1.48 -2.33 19.05
N ARG A 378 -1.65 -1.06 19.42
CA ARG A 378 -2.41 -0.64 20.61
C ARG A 378 -3.72 0.05 20.25
N ASP A 379 -3.72 0.78 19.14
CA ASP A 379 -4.87 1.55 18.72
C ASP A 379 -5.80 0.74 17.82
N THR A 380 -7.09 1.04 17.96
CA THR A 380 -8.14 0.43 17.13
C THR A 380 -8.36 1.26 15.87
N LEU A 381 -8.43 0.59 14.72
CA LEU A 381 -8.91 1.17 13.47
C LEU A 381 -10.37 0.78 13.26
N ILE A 382 -11.25 1.78 13.19
CA ILE A 382 -12.70 1.58 13.00
C ILE A 382 -13.02 1.59 11.51
N LEU A 383 -13.69 0.55 11.02
CA LEU A 383 -14.01 0.33 9.63
C LEU A 383 -15.53 0.35 9.41
N THR A 384 -15.98 1.11 8.42
CA THR A 384 -17.32 0.99 7.83
C THR A 384 -17.14 0.82 6.33
N ILE A 385 -17.11 -0.44 5.87
CA ILE A 385 -16.91 -0.79 4.46
C ILE A 385 -18.18 -1.45 3.95
N GLU A 386 -19.05 -0.66 3.33
CA GLU A 386 -20.41 -1.10 3.00
C GLU A 386 -20.81 -0.82 1.56
N SER A 387 -21.46 -1.78 0.91
CA SER A 387 -22.03 -1.58 -0.44
C SER A 387 -21.01 -1.11 -1.49
N ASN A 388 -19.75 -1.52 -1.38
CA ASN A 388 -18.72 -1.19 -2.37
C ASN A 388 -18.56 -2.29 -3.42
N LEU A 389 -18.12 -1.92 -4.62
CA LEU A 389 -17.63 -2.82 -5.65
C LEU A 389 -16.11 -2.68 -5.75
N PHE A 390 -15.40 -3.78 -5.48
CA PHE A 390 -13.97 -3.91 -5.65
C PHE A 390 -13.68 -4.96 -6.71
N ARG A 391 -12.96 -4.59 -7.78
CA ARG A 391 -12.71 -5.51 -8.90
C ARG A 391 -11.31 -5.37 -9.47
N GLY A 392 -10.61 -6.51 -9.55
CA GLY A 392 -9.26 -6.61 -10.10
C GLY A 392 -8.17 -6.63 -9.01
N GLY A 393 -6.94 -6.29 -9.40
CA GLY A 393 -5.75 -6.36 -8.54
C GLY A 393 -5.39 -7.78 -8.13
N SER A 394 -4.30 -7.92 -7.37
CA SER A 394 -3.93 -9.21 -6.77
C SER A 394 -4.91 -9.61 -5.65
N VAL A 395 -5.43 -8.63 -4.92
CA VAL A 395 -6.48 -8.77 -3.92
C VAL A 395 -7.48 -7.63 -4.12
N ASN A 396 -8.78 -7.90 -4.08
CA ASN A 396 -9.75 -6.81 -4.18
C ASN A 396 -9.71 -5.90 -2.95
N LEU A 397 -9.79 -6.49 -1.75
CA LEU A 397 -9.67 -5.79 -0.48
C LEU A 397 -8.63 -6.48 0.41
N GLN A 398 -7.52 -5.80 0.64
CA GLN A 398 -6.48 -6.25 1.55
C GLN A 398 -6.46 -5.41 2.82
N LEU A 399 -6.60 -6.08 3.96
CA LEU A 399 -6.36 -5.52 5.28
C LEU A 399 -5.01 -6.01 5.79
N THR A 400 -4.23 -5.10 6.36
CA THR A 400 -3.03 -5.42 7.14
C THR A 400 -3.21 -4.86 8.53
N THR A 401 -2.87 -5.62 9.58
CA THR A 401 -3.06 -5.12 10.94
C THR A 401 -2.02 -5.61 11.95
N ASN A 402 -1.54 -4.68 12.76
CA ASN A 402 -0.72 -4.92 13.93
C ASN A 402 -1.53 -4.86 15.23
N GLY A 403 -2.73 -4.27 15.17
CA GLY A 403 -3.65 -4.08 16.30
C GLY A 403 -5.09 -4.45 15.97
N ILE A 404 -6.03 -3.85 16.68
CA ILE A 404 -7.45 -4.21 16.58
C ILE A 404 -8.07 -3.52 15.37
N LEU A 405 -8.82 -4.30 14.58
CA LEU A 405 -9.77 -3.79 13.60
C LEU A 405 -11.18 -3.99 14.15
N GLN A 406 -12.01 -2.95 14.08
CA GLN A 406 -13.39 -3.00 14.58
C GLN A 406 -14.36 -2.45 13.54
N GLY A 407 -15.55 -3.02 13.42
CA GLY A 407 -16.64 -2.46 12.61
C GLY A 407 -17.22 -3.42 11.59
N THR A 408 -17.54 -2.93 10.39
CA THR A 408 -18.34 -3.66 9.39
C THR A 408 -17.66 -3.75 8.04
N ILE A 409 -17.78 -4.93 7.43
CA ILE A 409 -17.47 -5.18 6.03
C ILE A 409 -18.67 -5.93 5.47
N THR A 410 -19.68 -5.21 4.99
CA THR A 410 -20.96 -5.81 4.64
C THR A 410 -21.50 -5.36 3.29
N CYS A 411 -22.22 -6.23 2.60
CA CYS A 411 -22.84 -5.90 1.30
C CYS A 411 -21.84 -5.45 0.23
N ASN A 412 -20.57 -5.83 0.30
CA ASN A 412 -19.60 -5.52 -0.74
C ASN A 412 -19.58 -6.60 -1.83
N ALA A 413 -19.27 -6.21 -3.05
CA ALA A 413 -18.97 -7.10 -4.17
C ALA A 413 -17.45 -7.11 -4.41
N LEU A 414 -16.82 -8.26 -4.19
CA LEU A 414 -15.41 -8.54 -4.41
C LEU A 414 -15.32 -9.52 -5.58
N ILE A 415 -14.90 -9.03 -6.75
CA ILE A 415 -15.02 -9.75 -8.01
C ILE A 415 -13.68 -9.83 -8.74
N GLY A 416 -13.30 -11.04 -9.13
CA GLY A 416 -12.13 -11.28 -9.98
C GLY A 416 -10.78 -10.91 -9.35
N GLY A 417 -9.70 -11.05 -10.11
CA GLY A 417 -8.34 -10.95 -9.54
C GLY A 417 -7.95 -12.23 -8.79
N ASP A 418 -6.82 -12.19 -8.08
CA ASP A 418 -6.23 -13.43 -7.53
C ASP A 418 -6.74 -13.81 -6.13
N LEU A 419 -7.41 -12.89 -5.44
CA LEU A 419 -8.04 -13.08 -4.13
C LEU A 419 -9.12 -12.03 -3.90
N GLY A 420 -10.27 -12.42 -3.35
CA GLY A 420 -11.30 -11.44 -2.99
C GLY A 420 -10.90 -10.63 -1.77
N PHE A 421 -10.91 -11.29 -0.62
CA PHE A 421 -10.58 -10.67 0.66
C PHE A 421 -9.31 -11.27 1.26
N GLY A 422 -8.39 -10.41 1.71
CA GLY A 422 -7.18 -10.82 2.41
C GLY A 422 -7.01 -10.07 3.72
N LEU A 423 -6.76 -10.78 4.82
CA LEU A 423 -6.29 -10.16 6.07
C LEU A 423 -4.91 -10.71 6.44
N ARG A 424 -3.94 -9.80 6.57
CA ARG A 424 -2.57 -10.06 6.99
C ARG A 424 -2.31 -9.44 8.36
N SER A 425 -1.53 -10.10 9.19
CA SER A 425 -1.12 -9.56 10.48
C SER A 425 0.38 -9.74 10.70
N GLU A 426 1.06 -8.67 11.10
CA GLU A 426 2.50 -8.74 11.39
C GLU A 426 2.76 -9.10 12.86
N THR A 427 1.70 -9.14 13.68
CA THR A 427 1.73 -9.53 15.08
C THR A 427 0.90 -10.80 15.28
N LEU A 428 1.38 -11.75 16.08
CA LEU A 428 0.60 -12.94 16.38
C LEU A 428 -0.62 -12.56 17.23
N GLN A 429 -1.77 -12.46 16.58
CA GLN A 429 -3.05 -12.25 17.24
C GLN A 429 -3.59 -13.63 17.64
N VAL A 430 -3.30 -14.06 18.88
CA VAL A 430 -3.91 -15.25 19.51
C VAL A 430 -4.65 -14.86 20.78
N ALA A 431 -5.92 -15.26 20.89
CA ALA A 431 -6.67 -15.13 22.12
C ALA A 431 -6.21 -16.22 23.10
N PRO A 432 -6.05 -15.92 24.40
CA PRO A 432 -5.68 -16.92 25.41
C PRO A 432 -6.64 -18.13 25.48
N ASP A 433 -7.87 -17.96 25.02
CA ASP A 433 -8.98 -18.93 25.04
C ASP A 433 -9.34 -19.48 23.64
N GLY A 434 -8.60 -19.10 22.58
CA GLY A 434 -8.88 -19.51 21.21
C GLY A 434 -10.08 -18.82 20.54
N GLY A 435 -10.61 -17.75 21.14
CA GLY A 435 -11.73 -16.95 20.59
C GLY A 435 -11.34 -15.87 19.58
N PHE A 436 -12.36 -15.27 18.94
CA PHE A 436 -12.21 -14.21 17.94
C PHE A 436 -11.65 -12.91 18.56
N LEU A 437 -10.55 -12.42 18.00
CA LEU A 437 -9.86 -11.22 18.48
C LEU A 437 -10.34 -9.92 17.83
N MET A 438 -10.93 -10.01 16.64
CA MET A 438 -11.31 -8.84 15.86
C MET A 438 -12.83 -8.65 15.87
N PRO A 439 -13.36 -7.57 16.46
CA PRO A 439 -14.78 -7.23 16.43
C PRO A 439 -15.18 -6.68 15.04
N LEU A 440 -14.94 -7.47 14.00
CA LEU A 440 -15.35 -7.23 12.62
C LEU A 440 -16.56 -8.08 12.28
N ARG A 441 -17.62 -7.44 11.78
CA ARG A 441 -18.78 -8.12 11.19
C ARG A 441 -18.58 -8.19 9.68
N ILE A 442 -18.27 -9.38 9.17
CA ILE A 442 -17.98 -9.61 7.75
C ILE A 442 -19.06 -10.54 7.17
N GLU A 443 -20.17 -9.97 6.70
CA GLU A 443 -21.33 -10.74 6.24
C GLU A 443 -22.03 -10.07 5.05
N GLN A 444 -22.88 -10.83 4.35
CA GLN A 444 -23.65 -10.36 3.20
C GLN A 444 -22.79 -9.83 2.04
N ASN A 445 -21.51 -10.18 1.98
CA ASN A 445 -20.65 -9.87 0.84
C ASN A 445 -20.80 -10.93 -0.25
N LEU A 446 -20.52 -10.52 -1.48
CA LEU A 446 -20.39 -11.35 -2.67
C LEU A 446 -18.90 -11.49 -2.99
N LEU A 447 -18.39 -12.72 -3.03
CA LEU A 447 -17.05 -13.06 -3.47
C LEU A 447 -17.17 -14.06 -4.62
N GLU A 448 -16.76 -13.68 -5.83
CA GLU A 448 -16.86 -14.58 -6.99
C GLU A 448 -15.86 -14.26 -8.12
N GLY A 449 -15.56 -15.28 -8.92
CA GLY A 449 -14.85 -15.13 -10.19
C GLY A 449 -13.34 -14.92 -10.05
N HIS A 450 -12.76 -15.27 -8.90
CA HIS A 450 -11.33 -15.15 -8.65
C HIS A 450 -10.51 -16.21 -9.40
N THR A 451 -9.25 -15.90 -9.69
CA THR A 451 -8.35 -16.79 -10.44
C THR A 451 -8.15 -18.11 -9.69
N PRO A 452 -8.37 -19.27 -10.34
CA PRO A 452 -8.08 -20.56 -9.73
C PRO A 452 -6.59 -20.80 -9.48
N VAL A 453 -6.29 -21.54 -8.41
CA VAL A 453 -4.92 -22.02 -8.14
C VAL A 453 -4.58 -23.16 -9.11
N ILE A 454 -3.30 -23.28 -9.47
CA ILE A 454 -2.77 -24.38 -10.30
C ILE A 454 -2.76 -25.70 -9.49
N ARG A 455 -3.95 -26.23 -9.18
CA ARG A 455 -4.21 -27.50 -8.52
C ARG A 455 -5.33 -28.22 -9.28
N PRO A 456 -5.28 -29.55 -9.50
CA PRO A 456 -6.24 -30.25 -10.36
C PRO A 456 -7.71 -29.99 -10.01
N THR A 457 -8.09 -30.07 -8.72
CA THR A 457 -9.46 -29.81 -8.27
C THR A 457 -9.91 -28.37 -8.57
N TYR A 458 -9.04 -27.40 -8.32
CA TYR A 458 -9.35 -25.98 -8.53
C TYR A 458 -9.55 -25.66 -10.01
N LEU A 459 -8.68 -26.19 -10.86
CA LEU A 459 -8.77 -25.99 -12.31
C LEU A 459 -9.99 -26.71 -12.92
N THR A 460 -10.33 -27.90 -12.43
CA THR A 460 -11.45 -28.71 -12.96
C THR A 460 -12.79 -28.03 -12.72
N PHE A 461 -12.98 -27.43 -11.54
CA PHE A 461 -14.25 -26.80 -11.15
C PHE A 461 -14.23 -25.27 -11.25
N GLY A 462 -13.11 -24.68 -11.69
CA GLY A 462 -12.96 -23.22 -11.76
C GLY A 462 -13.04 -22.54 -10.40
N ILE A 463 -12.59 -23.21 -9.33
CA ILE A 463 -12.66 -22.69 -7.96
C ILE A 463 -11.61 -21.60 -7.80
N GLY A 464 -12.06 -20.36 -7.58
CA GLY A 464 -11.21 -19.22 -7.27
C GLY A 464 -10.75 -19.19 -5.82
N ARG A 465 -10.01 -18.13 -5.45
CA ARG A 465 -9.65 -17.82 -4.07
C ARG A 465 -10.54 -16.70 -3.53
N GLY A 466 -11.53 -17.06 -2.71
CA GLY A 466 -12.49 -16.11 -2.17
C GLY A 466 -11.90 -15.27 -1.05
N ALA A 467 -11.42 -15.93 0.00
CA ALA A 467 -10.86 -15.24 1.15
C ALA A 467 -9.73 -16.00 1.83
N ALA A 468 -8.75 -15.26 2.37
CA ALA A 468 -7.67 -15.80 3.17
C ALA A 468 -7.36 -14.86 4.34
N SER A 469 -7.07 -15.42 5.51
CA SER A 469 -6.76 -14.66 6.72
C SER A 469 -5.66 -15.34 7.54
N GLU A 470 -4.75 -14.54 8.08
CA GLU A 470 -3.72 -15.00 9.02
C GLU A 470 -4.24 -15.10 10.46
N VAL A 471 -5.43 -14.54 10.73
CA VAL A 471 -6.11 -14.60 12.03
C VAL A 471 -7.50 -15.22 11.88
N ALA A 472 -8.05 -15.77 12.96
CA ALA A 472 -9.41 -16.31 12.95
C ALA A 472 -10.45 -15.22 12.64
N LEU A 473 -11.29 -15.44 11.62
CA LEU A 473 -12.35 -14.52 11.21
C LEU A 473 -13.69 -15.23 11.04
N ASP A 474 -14.76 -14.56 11.47
CA ASP A 474 -16.13 -14.96 11.19
C ASP A 474 -16.58 -14.30 9.89
N MET A 475 -16.70 -15.11 8.84
CA MET A 475 -17.22 -14.72 7.52
C MET A 475 -18.45 -15.57 7.15
N ARG A 476 -19.28 -15.92 8.13
CA ARG A 476 -20.58 -16.55 7.88
C ARG A 476 -21.51 -15.59 7.14
N ASN A 477 -22.53 -16.14 6.50
CA ASN A 477 -23.54 -15.39 5.75
C ASN A 477 -22.98 -14.57 4.58
N ASN A 478 -21.89 -15.02 3.95
CA ASN A 478 -21.39 -14.48 2.68
C ASN A 478 -21.76 -15.41 1.51
N TRP A 479 -21.78 -14.87 0.29
CA TRP A 479 -21.91 -15.61 -0.96
C TRP A 479 -20.53 -15.84 -1.58
N TRP A 480 -20.25 -17.09 -1.93
CA TRP A 480 -18.93 -17.55 -2.40
C TRP A 480 -18.93 -17.90 -3.89
N GLY A 481 -19.82 -17.31 -4.70
CA GLY A 481 -19.90 -17.60 -6.13
C GLY A 481 -20.75 -18.81 -6.50
N ASN A 482 -21.09 -19.70 -5.55
CA ASN A 482 -21.97 -20.85 -5.77
C ASN A 482 -22.85 -21.18 -4.55
N ALA A 483 -24.04 -21.74 -4.80
CA ALA A 483 -24.98 -22.16 -3.76
C ALA A 483 -24.47 -23.32 -2.89
N SER A 484 -23.56 -24.14 -3.41
CA SER A 484 -22.84 -25.16 -2.64
C SER A 484 -21.91 -24.59 -1.57
N GLY A 485 -21.67 -23.27 -1.59
CA GLY A 485 -20.70 -22.61 -0.71
C GLY A 485 -19.26 -22.74 -1.19
N PRO A 486 -18.30 -22.25 -0.38
CA PRO A 486 -16.90 -22.23 -0.72
C PRO A 486 -16.32 -23.64 -0.67
N TYR A 487 -15.34 -23.93 -1.51
CA TYR A 487 -14.55 -25.15 -1.39
C TYR A 487 -13.64 -25.08 -0.16
N GLU A 488 -13.72 -26.10 0.70
CA GLU A 488 -12.78 -26.36 1.79
C GLU A 488 -12.62 -27.89 1.92
N PRO A 489 -11.42 -28.47 1.75
CA PRO A 489 -11.26 -29.92 1.62
C PRO A 489 -11.80 -30.77 2.77
N ASP A 490 -11.75 -30.27 4.00
CA ASP A 490 -12.12 -31.03 5.21
C ASP A 490 -13.54 -30.68 5.68
N ALA A 491 -13.96 -29.42 5.52
CA ALA A 491 -15.22 -28.89 6.01
C ALA A 491 -16.33 -28.80 4.95
N ASN A 492 -16.00 -28.64 3.67
CA ASN A 492 -16.96 -28.61 2.56
C ASN A 492 -16.35 -29.14 1.23
N PRO A 493 -15.99 -30.43 1.16
CA PRO A 493 -15.26 -31.01 0.02
C PRO A 493 -16.04 -31.01 -1.30
N GLN A 494 -17.37 -30.80 -1.25
CA GLN A 494 -18.25 -30.73 -2.42
C GLN A 494 -18.58 -29.29 -2.83
N GLY A 495 -18.07 -28.28 -2.11
CA GLY A 495 -18.22 -26.88 -2.47
C GLY A 495 -17.50 -26.57 -3.78
N ILE A 496 -18.17 -25.89 -4.70
CA ILE A 496 -17.59 -25.41 -5.97
C ILE A 496 -17.59 -23.88 -6.07
N GLY A 497 -17.89 -23.18 -4.98
CA GLY A 497 -17.66 -21.75 -4.86
C GLY A 497 -16.19 -21.44 -4.56
N ASP A 498 -15.84 -20.16 -4.64
CA ASP A 498 -14.52 -19.64 -4.35
C ASP A 498 -14.05 -20.07 -2.95
N ALA A 499 -12.84 -20.62 -2.91
CA ALA A 499 -12.32 -21.28 -1.72
C ALA A 499 -11.98 -20.30 -0.58
N VAL A 500 -12.00 -20.83 0.64
CA VAL A 500 -11.64 -20.12 1.87
C VAL A 500 -10.38 -20.70 2.50
N GLY A 501 -9.66 -19.87 3.24
CA GLY A 501 -8.54 -20.30 4.09
C GLY A 501 -9.00 -20.94 5.40
N SER A 502 -8.11 -21.70 6.04
CA SER A 502 -8.39 -22.48 7.27
C SER A 502 -8.81 -21.65 8.48
N ASN A 503 -8.45 -20.37 8.52
CA ASN A 503 -8.78 -19.46 9.63
C ASN A 503 -10.15 -18.76 9.45
N ILE A 504 -10.96 -19.16 8.48
CA ILE A 504 -12.22 -18.50 8.17
C ILE A 504 -13.38 -19.43 8.54
N SER A 505 -14.23 -18.98 9.46
CA SER A 505 -15.54 -19.59 9.69
C SER A 505 -16.50 -19.10 8.62
N PHE A 506 -16.98 -20.01 7.76
CA PHE A 506 -17.78 -19.66 6.58
C PHE A 506 -19.20 -20.24 6.60
N ALA A 507 -19.52 -21.15 7.53
CA ALA A 507 -20.81 -21.84 7.62
C ALA A 507 -21.69 -21.28 8.75
N PRO A 508 -22.97 -20.93 8.49
CA PRO A 508 -23.65 -21.04 7.21
C PRO A 508 -23.19 -19.99 6.20
N TRP A 509 -23.37 -20.28 4.91
CA TRP A 509 -23.16 -19.35 3.80
C TRP A 509 -24.50 -19.02 3.11
N LEU A 510 -24.50 -18.01 2.24
CA LEU A 510 -25.67 -17.67 1.43
C LEU A 510 -25.82 -18.64 0.26
N THR A 511 -27.05 -19.05 -0.05
CA THR A 511 -27.37 -19.92 -1.20
C THR A 511 -27.81 -19.15 -2.44
N SER A 512 -27.88 -17.82 -2.36
CA SER A 512 -28.07 -16.90 -3.47
C SER A 512 -27.26 -15.63 -3.26
N ARG A 513 -27.01 -14.89 -4.34
CA ARG A 513 -26.38 -13.56 -4.24
C ARG A 513 -27.19 -12.65 -3.29
N PRO A 514 -26.54 -11.95 -2.34
CA PRO A 514 -27.21 -11.01 -1.45
C PRO A 514 -27.75 -9.81 -2.25
N GLY A 515 -29.00 -9.40 -1.99
CA GLY A 515 -29.65 -8.31 -2.74
C GLY A 515 -29.12 -6.91 -2.46
N CYS A 516 -28.29 -6.73 -1.44
CA CYS A 516 -27.71 -5.45 -1.06
C CYS A 516 -26.40 -5.10 -1.79
N VAL A 517 -25.78 -6.06 -2.49
CA VAL A 517 -24.51 -5.80 -3.17
C VAL A 517 -24.69 -4.96 -4.44
N PRO A 518 -23.77 -4.05 -4.77
CA PRO A 518 -23.80 -3.32 -6.03
C PRO A 518 -23.71 -4.25 -7.25
N ALA A 519 -24.28 -3.80 -8.36
CA ALA A 519 -24.10 -4.46 -9.64
C ALA A 519 -22.65 -4.30 -10.14
N PRO A 520 -22.05 -5.34 -10.77
CA PRO A 520 -20.67 -5.33 -11.28
C PRO A 520 -20.38 -4.32 -12.41
#